data_AF-A0A372ZTR8-F1
#
_entry.id   AF-A0A372ZTR8-F1
#
_cell.length_a   1.000
_cell.length_b   1.000
_cell.length_c   1.000
_cell.angle_alpha   90.00
_cell.angle_beta   90.00
_cell.angle_gamma   90.00
#
_symmetry.space_group_name_H-M   'P 1'
#
loop_
_entity.id
_entity.type
_entity.pdbx_description
1 polymer ?
#
loop_
_entity_poly.entity_id
_entity_poly.type
_entity_poly.pdbx_seq_one_letter_code
_entity_poly.pdbx_strand_id
1 'polypeptide(L)'
;MIDRLRPGRSTADDIVVEVVGAESIGPDHLNSPGTHMLGKALSVAKSPTTTPNYQDGRLIGLHVDNWDKLSHARKHTGRRRLCINLGPGTRYILLGDVDIQNVCRTVREDHAACYPHTDDLRSYVARGFPLHCLRIRLDPGEGYIAPTEFLPHDGSTEDQQESTAAFWLGRWACGAMGSLV
;
A
#
# COMPACT_ATOMS: atom_id res chain seq x y z
N MET A 1 -19.93 13.18 -3.25
CA MET A 1 -20.12 11.87 -2.62
C MET A 1 -18.74 11.23 -2.55
N ILE A 2 -18.30 10.78 -1.37
CA ILE A 2 -16.99 10.10 -1.23
C ILE A 2 -17.22 8.65 -1.59
N ASP A 3 -16.64 8.20 -2.69
CA ASP A 3 -16.65 6.78 -3.03
C ASP A 3 -15.65 6.07 -2.11
N ARG A 4 -16.18 5.19 -1.27
CA ARG A 4 -15.36 4.33 -0.40
C ARG A 4 -15.05 3.04 -1.13
N LEU A 5 -13.80 2.60 -1.02
CA LEU A 5 -13.36 1.32 -1.51
C LEU A 5 -14.04 0.22 -0.70
N ARG A 6 -14.59 -0.78 -1.40
CA ARG A 6 -15.23 -1.94 -0.80
C ARG A 6 -14.48 -3.19 -1.24
N PRO A 7 -14.23 -4.15 -0.34
CA PRO A 7 -13.81 -5.49 -0.74
C PRO A 7 -14.84 -6.08 -1.71
N GLY A 8 -14.41 -6.59 -2.86
CA GLY A 8 -15.28 -7.30 -3.80
C GLY A 8 -15.73 -6.50 -5.03
N ARG A 9 -14.83 -6.41 -6.00
CA ARG A 9 -15.06 -6.58 -7.46
C ARG A 9 -13.68 -6.51 -8.10
N SER A 10 -13.26 -7.56 -8.79
CA SER A 10 -12.10 -7.46 -9.68
C SER A 10 -12.45 -6.42 -10.74
N THR A 11 -11.86 -5.23 -10.62
CA THR A 11 -11.88 -4.21 -11.66
C THR A 11 -10.64 -4.42 -12.52
N ALA A 12 -10.75 -4.21 -13.82
CA ALA A 12 -9.64 -4.42 -14.75
C ALA A 12 -8.54 -3.33 -14.65
N ASP A 13 -8.59 -2.50 -13.61
CA ASP A 13 -7.71 -1.37 -13.39
C ASP A 13 -6.66 -1.67 -12.31
N ASP A 14 -5.50 -1.02 -12.43
CA ASP A 14 -4.34 -1.23 -11.57
C ASP A 14 -4.53 -0.68 -10.14
N ILE A 15 -5.75 -0.26 -9.77
CA ILE A 15 -6.09 0.28 -8.44
C ILE A 15 -6.51 -0.82 -7.45
N VAL A 16 -6.56 -2.08 -7.88
CA VAL A 16 -6.90 -3.24 -7.04
C VAL A 16 -5.74 -3.59 -6.10
N VAL A 17 -6.08 -3.99 -4.87
CA VAL A 17 -5.16 -4.71 -3.98
C VAL A 17 -5.40 -6.21 -4.14
N GLU A 18 -4.35 -6.94 -4.46
CA GLU A 18 -4.38 -8.39 -4.62
C GLU A 18 -3.55 -9.04 -3.51
N VAL A 19 -4.10 -10.07 -2.88
CA VAL A 19 -3.32 -10.98 -2.01
C VAL A 19 -2.75 -12.09 -2.88
N VAL A 20 -1.47 -12.39 -2.73
CA VAL A 20 -0.71 -13.32 -3.59
C VAL A 20 0.13 -14.28 -2.77
N GLY A 21 0.37 -15.48 -3.28
CA GLY A 21 1.32 -16.45 -2.71
C GLY A 21 2.71 -16.29 -3.31
N ALA A 22 3.78 -16.50 -2.56
CA ALA A 22 5.14 -16.42 -3.07
C ALA A 22 5.42 -17.47 -4.15
N GLU A 23 4.73 -18.61 -4.09
CA GLU A 23 4.80 -19.70 -5.06
C GLU A 23 4.26 -19.31 -6.45
N SER A 24 3.38 -18.31 -6.54
CA SER A 24 2.87 -17.81 -7.82
C SER A 24 3.75 -16.70 -8.41
N ILE A 25 4.77 -16.24 -7.68
CA ILE A 25 5.68 -15.18 -8.10
C ILE A 25 6.92 -15.78 -8.75
N GLY A 26 6.86 -15.96 -10.07
CA GLY A 26 7.98 -16.41 -10.87
C GLY A 26 9.11 -15.37 -11.01
N PRO A 27 10.34 -15.79 -11.35
CA PRO A 27 11.46 -14.89 -11.64
C PRO A 27 11.15 -13.85 -12.72
N ASP A 28 10.35 -14.21 -13.72
CA ASP A 28 9.99 -13.30 -14.81
C ASP A 28 9.17 -12.10 -14.32
N HIS A 29 8.37 -12.27 -13.26
CA HIS A 29 7.65 -11.16 -12.63
C HIS A 29 8.62 -10.18 -11.97
N LEU A 30 9.61 -10.71 -11.25
CA LEU A 30 10.60 -9.94 -10.48
C LEU A 30 11.67 -9.29 -11.37
N ASN A 31 11.97 -9.91 -12.52
CA ASN A 31 12.97 -9.44 -13.49
C ASN A 31 12.36 -8.68 -14.67
N SER A 32 11.04 -8.46 -14.66
CA SER A 32 10.35 -7.71 -15.71
C SER A 32 10.91 -6.28 -15.83
N PRO A 33 11.02 -5.73 -17.06
CA PRO A 33 11.51 -4.37 -17.26
C PRO A 33 10.72 -3.33 -16.44
N GLY A 34 11.45 -2.48 -15.69
CA GLY A 34 10.84 -1.46 -14.83
C GLY A 34 10.42 -1.94 -13.44
N THR A 35 10.69 -3.21 -13.12
CA THR A 35 10.58 -3.74 -11.76
C THR A 35 11.88 -3.52 -10.98
N HIS A 36 11.76 -3.05 -9.75
CA HIS A 36 12.89 -2.75 -8.87
C HIS A 36 12.68 -3.34 -7.48
N MET A 37 13.67 -4.08 -6.98
CA MET A 37 13.75 -4.44 -5.56
C MET A 37 13.98 -3.18 -4.75
N LEU A 38 13.07 -2.88 -3.82
CA LEU A 38 13.19 -1.74 -2.90
C LEU A 38 13.99 -2.12 -1.64
N GLY A 39 13.96 -3.40 -1.25
CA GLY A 39 14.73 -3.92 -0.12
C GLY A 39 13.93 -4.85 0.78
N LYS A 40 14.50 -5.11 1.97
CA LYS A 40 13.88 -5.92 3.02
C LYS A 40 13.79 -5.10 4.30
N ALA A 41 12.72 -5.31 5.07
CA ALA A 41 12.54 -4.68 6.38
C ALA A 41 12.12 -5.71 7.43
N LEU A 42 12.82 -5.71 8.56
CA LEU A 42 12.40 -6.41 9.77
C LEU A 42 11.44 -5.51 10.55
N SER A 43 10.25 -6.01 10.83
CA SER A 43 9.26 -5.37 11.70
C SER A 43 9.28 -6.05 13.06
N VAL A 44 9.40 -5.26 14.13
CA VAL A 44 9.33 -5.78 15.51
C VAL A 44 7.94 -6.38 15.80
N ALA A 45 7.86 -7.26 16.80
CA ALA A 45 6.60 -7.84 17.24
C ALA A 45 5.62 -6.80 17.79
N LYS A 46 4.31 -7.08 17.69
CA LYS A 46 3.23 -6.32 18.32
C LYS A 46 3.20 -4.82 17.95
N SER A 47 3.62 -4.48 16.73
CA SER A 47 3.64 -3.08 16.28
C SER A 47 2.36 -2.75 15.50
N PRO A 48 1.57 -1.74 15.93
CA PRO A 48 0.34 -1.36 15.22
C PRO A 48 0.64 -0.88 13.80
N THR A 49 1.79 -0.25 13.60
CA THR A 49 2.31 0.22 12.31
C THR A 49 3.79 -0.13 12.19
N THR A 50 4.36 -0.22 10.99
CA THR A 50 5.72 -0.79 10.81
C THR A 50 6.65 0.06 9.97
N THR A 51 6.16 1.08 9.27
CA THR A 51 7.03 1.92 8.42
C THR A 51 7.69 3.04 9.23
N PRO A 52 9.03 3.01 9.41
CA PRO A 52 9.74 4.13 10.00
C PRO A 52 9.94 5.25 8.98
N ASN A 53 9.99 6.47 9.46
CA ASN A 53 10.49 7.61 8.70
C ASN A 53 12.01 7.52 8.61
N TYR A 54 12.55 7.60 7.40
CA TYR A 54 13.98 7.50 7.15
C TYR A 54 14.79 8.65 7.76
N GLN A 55 14.14 9.79 8.09
CA GLN A 55 14.80 10.97 8.65
C GLN A 55 15.00 10.88 10.17
N ASP A 56 14.00 10.37 10.89
CA ASP A 56 13.96 10.43 12.36
C ASP A 56 13.65 9.10 13.05
N GLY A 57 13.40 8.04 12.27
CA GLY A 57 13.10 6.69 12.77
C GLY A 57 11.72 6.51 13.38
N ARG A 58 10.88 7.56 13.46
CA ARG A 58 9.52 7.45 14.02
C ARG A 58 8.59 6.74 13.05
N LEU A 59 7.62 6.00 13.58
CA LEU A 59 6.61 5.34 12.74
C LEU A 59 5.71 6.39 12.08
N ILE A 60 5.59 6.32 10.75
CA ILE A 60 4.80 7.29 9.97
C ILE A 60 3.30 7.08 10.16
N GLY A 61 2.88 5.83 10.37
CA GLY A 61 1.48 5.42 10.33
C GLY A 61 0.95 5.31 8.90
N LEU A 62 -0.38 5.26 8.75
CA LEU A 62 -1.03 5.25 7.43
C LEU A 62 -0.50 6.39 6.55
N HIS A 63 -0.01 6.03 5.37
CA HIS A 63 0.66 6.95 4.45
C HIS A 63 0.41 6.55 2.99
N VAL A 64 0.79 7.44 2.09
CA VAL A 64 0.91 7.13 0.66
C VAL A 64 2.36 7.24 0.24
N ASP A 65 2.75 6.34 -0.67
CA ASP A 65 4.05 6.40 -1.32
C ASP A 65 4.08 7.51 -2.40
N ASN A 66 5.30 7.90 -2.80
CA ASN A 66 5.54 8.93 -3.81
C ASN A 66 6.76 8.60 -4.69
N TRP A 67 6.94 7.34 -5.07
CA TRP A 67 8.05 6.87 -5.90
C TRP A 67 8.05 7.48 -7.31
N ASP A 68 6.88 7.56 -7.94
CA ASP A 68 6.67 8.07 -9.30
C ASP A 68 6.42 9.58 -9.34
N LYS A 69 6.23 10.23 -8.17
CA LYS A 69 5.98 11.68 -8.03
C LYS A 69 4.87 12.20 -8.96
N LEU A 70 3.78 11.46 -9.05
CA LEU A 70 2.67 11.76 -9.95
C LEU A 70 1.79 12.89 -9.41
N SER A 71 1.28 13.72 -10.33
CA SER A 71 0.27 14.73 -10.02
C SER A 71 -1.06 14.08 -9.62
N HIS A 72 -1.94 14.87 -8.99
CA HIS A 72 -3.28 14.44 -8.61
C HIS A 72 -3.97 13.68 -9.73
N ALA A 73 -4.11 14.25 -10.93
CA ALA A 73 -4.80 13.64 -12.06
C ALA A 73 -4.25 12.27 -12.49
N ARG A 74 -2.97 12.00 -12.26
CA ARG A 74 -2.28 10.78 -12.72
C ARG A 74 -2.02 9.78 -11.61
N LYS A 75 -2.35 10.09 -10.35
CA LYS A 75 -1.92 9.30 -9.18
C LYS A 75 -2.35 7.82 -9.23
N HIS A 76 -3.52 7.52 -9.82
CA HIS A 76 -4.01 6.16 -10.04
C HIS A 76 -3.18 5.33 -11.05
N THR A 77 -2.29 5.97 -11.84
CA THR A 77 -1.43 5.29 -12.83
C THR A 77 -0.05 4.91 -12.30
N GLY A 78 0.18 5.14 -11.00
CA GLY A 78 1.41 4.80 -10.31
C GLY A 78 1.75 3.32 -10.41
N ARG A 79 3.03 3.01 -10.34
CA ARG A 79 3.51 1.64 -10.16
C ARG A 79 2.93 1.04 -8.90
N ARG A 80 2.72 -0.27 -8.93
CA ARG A 80 2.21 -1.02 -7.80
C ARG A 80 3.39 -1.55 -6.99
N ARG A 81 3.20 -1.69 -5.69
CA ARG A 81 4.18 -2.26 -4.76
C ARG A 81 3.81 -3.71 -4.50
N LEU A 82 4.75 -4.60 -4.77
CA LEU A 82 4.72 -5.98 -4.33
C LEU A 82 5.41 -6.08 -2.97
N CYS A 83 4.78 -6.76 -2.03
CA CYS A 83 5.37 -7.13 -0.76
C CYS A 83 5.20 -8.63 -0.54
N ILE A 84 6.23 -9.31 -0.04
CA ILE A 84 6.16 -10.71 0.38
C ILE A 84 6.56 -10.79 1.86
N ASN A 85 5.72 -11.44 2.67
CA ASN A 85 6.05 -11.79 4.04
C ASN A 85 7.01 -12.99 4.04
N LEU A 86 8.26 -12.76 4.44
CA LEU A 86 9.29 -13.81 4.57
C LEU A 86 9.25 -14.51 5.94
N GLY A 87 8.41 -14.03 6.87
CA GLY A 87 8.27 -14.59 8.20
C GLY A 87 9.38 -14.15 9.18
N PRO A 88 9.50 -14.84 10.33
CA PRO A 88 8.72 -16.03 10.70
C PRO A 88 7.28 -15.70 11.12
N GLY A 89 6.99 -14.46 11.53
CA GLY A 89 5.64 -14.05 11.94
C GLY A 89 4.69 -13.74 10.79
N THR A 90 3.40 -13.93 11.03
CA THR A 90 2.34 -13.27 10.26
C THR A 90 2.50 -11.75 10.36
N ARG A 91 2.15 -11.05 9.28
CA ARG A 91 1.98 -9.60 9.29
C ARG A 91 0.65 -9.22 8.66
N TYR A 92 0.33 -7.93 8.68
CA TYR A 92 -0.83 -7.38 8.01
C TYR A 92 -0.43 -6.26 7.07
N ILE A 93 -1.19 -6.09 5.99
CA ILE A 93 -1.30 -4.79 5.32
C ILE A 93 -2.53 -4.06 5.87
N LEU A 94 -2.31 -2.81 6.26
CA LEU A 94 -3.34 -1.84 6.61
C LEU A 94 -3.65 -1.02 5.36
N LEU A 95 -4.93 -0.80 5.06
CA LEU A 95 -5.39 -0.05 3.89
C LEU A 95 -6.51 0.91 4.28
N GLY A 96 -6.38 2.17 3.87
CA GLY A 96 -7.47 3.15 3.96
C GLY A 96 -8.58 2.84 2.96
N ASP A 97 -9.83 3.10 3.35
CA ASP A 97 -11.01 2.91 2.50
C ASP A 97 -11.30 4.10 1.56
N VAL A 98 -10.41 5.08 1.48
CA VAL A 98 -10.50 6.25 0.61
C VAL A 98 -9.18 6.46 -0.12
N ASP A 99 -9.25 6.71 -1.42
CA ASP A 99 -8.06 7.02 -2.21
C ASP A 99 -7.56 8.46 -1.97
N ILE A 100 -6.28 8.68 -2.26
CA ILE A 100 -5.65 9.97 -2.01
C ILE A 100 -6.18 11.08 -2.92
N GLN A 101 -6.73 10.76 -4.10
CA GLN A 101 -7.35 11.78 -4.95
C GLN A 101 -8.62 12.34 -4.28
N ASN A 102 -9.45 11.48 -3.68
CA ASN A 102 -10.64 11.86 -2.92
C ASN A 102 -10.29 12.65 -1.68
N VAL A 103 -9.24 12.24 -0.97
CA VAL A 103 -8.67 13.00 0.14
C VAL A 103 -8.30 14.42 -0.30
N CYS A 104 -7.49 14.57 -1.36
CA CYS A 104 -7.09 15.88 -1.87
C CYS A 104 -8.29 16.73 -2.30
N ARG A 105 -9.26 16.16 -3.03
CA ARG A 105 -10.50 16.86 -3.43
C ARG A 105 -11.28 17.41 -2.23
N THR A 106 -11.18 16.74 -1.08
CA THR A 106 -11.92 17.11 0.13
C THR A 106 -11.18 18.19 0.92
N VAL A 107 -9.85 18.13 0.98
CA VAL A 107 -9.06 19.01 1.88
C VAL A 107 -8.40 20.20 1.20
N ARG A 108 -8.25 20.16 -0.13
CA ARG A 108 -7.60 21.21 -0.92
C ARG A 108 -8.55 21.86 -1.92
N GLU A 109 -8.49 23.18 -1.99
CA GLU A 109 -9.18 23.96 -3.03
C GLU A 109 -8.51 23.78 -4.39
N ASP A 110 -7.17 23.73 -4.43
CA ASP A 110 -6.33 23.65 -5.62
C ASP A 110 -5.96 22.21 -6.03
N HIS A 111 -6.75 21.22 -5.60
CA HIS A 111 -6.41 19.78 -5.71
C HIS A 111 -5.98 19.34 -7.12
N ALA A 112 -6.52 19.96 -8.19
CA ALA A 112 -6.19 19.59 -9.57
C ALA A 112 -4.71 19.82 -9.93
N ALA A 113 -4.05 20.78 -9.29
CA ALA A 113 -2.64 21.11 -9.53
C ALA A 113 -1.69 20.47 -8.49
N CYS A 114 -2.22 19.76 -7.48
CA CYS A 114 -1.40 19.28 -6.39
C CYS A 114 -0.67 17.95 -6.72
N TYR A 115 0.36 17.68 -5.93
CA TYR A 115 1.01 16.37 -5.84
C TYR A 115 0.59 15.75 -4.51
N PRO A 116 -0.29 14.73 -4.52
CA PRO A 116 -0.82 14.16 -3.28
C PRO A 116 0.27 13.67 -2.32
N HIS A 117 0.14 14.02 -1.05
CA HIS A 117 1.10 13.69 -0.01
C HIS A 117 0.41 13.15 1.26
N THR A 118 1.16 12.45 2.11
CA THR A 118 0.67 11.95 3.40
C THR A 118 0.10 13.07 4.29
N ASP A 119 0.54 14.31 4.13
CA ASP A 119 -0.02 15.45 4.88
C ASP A 119 -1.45 15.81 4.48
N ASP A 120 -1.87 15.47 3.26
CA ASP A 120 -3.26 15.61 2.83
C ASP A 120 -4.15 14.62 3.58
N LEU A 121 -3.68 13.39 3.77
CA LEU A 121 -4.34 12.36 4.57
C LEU A 121 -4.42 12.77 6.04
N ARG A 122 -3.32 13.29 6.60
CA ARG A 122 -3.31 13.83 7.97
C ARG A 122 -4.31 14.98 8.14
N SER A 123 -4.36 15.89 7.16
CA SER A 123 -5.32 16.99 7.16
C SER A 123 -6.77 16.51 7.08
N TYR A 124 -7.04 15.45 6.31
CA TYR A 124 -8.36 14.84 6.19
C TYR A 124 -8.83 14.27 7.53
N VAL A 125 -7.98 13.49 8.20
CA VAL A 125 -8.29 12.95 9.53
C VAL A 125 -8.42 14.06 10.57
N ALA A 126 -7.52 15.05 10.58
CA ALA A 126 -7.54 16.16 11.54
C ALA A 126 -8.81 17.03 11.43
N ARG A 127 -9.42 17.10 10.25
CA ARG A 127 -10.71 17.79 10.02
C ARG A 127 -11.93 16.94 10.41
N GLY A 128 -11.71 15.74 10.97
CA GLY A 128 -12.78 14.85 11.44
C GLY A 128 -13.45 14.04 10.35
N PHE A 129 -12.88 13.98 9.14
CA PHE A 129 -13.43 13.12 8.10
C PHE A 129 -13.15 11.64 8.42
N PRO A 130 -14.14 10.75 8.23
CA PRO A 130 -13.99 9.35 8.59
C PRO A 130 -13.03 8.62 7.64
N LEU A 131 -12.15 7.81 8.22
CA LEU A 131 -11.24 6.90 7.54
C LEU A 131 -11.39 5.52 8.18
N HIS A 132 -11.86 4.53 7.42
CA HIS A 132 -11.80 3.15 7.88
C HIS A 132 -10.50 2.51 7.40
N CYS A 133 -9.99 1.59 8.21
CA CYS A 133 -8.80 0.82 7.88
C CYS A 133 -9.16 -0.66 7.74
N LEU A 134 -8.93 -1.21 6.56
CA LEU A 134 -8.96 -2.65 6.35
C LEU A 134 -7.63 -3.23 6.81
N ARG A 135 -7.70 -4.32 7.59
CA ARG A 135 -6.53 -5.06 8.07
C ARG A 135 -6.56 -6.45 7.43
N ILE A 136 -5.65 -6.70 6.49
CA ILE A 136 -5.58 -7.95 5.72
C ILE A 136 -4.40 -8.76 6.23
N ARG A 137 -4.66 -10.01 6.63
CA ARG A 137 -3.65 -10.96 7.13
C ARG A 137 -2.77 -11.46 5.99
N LEU A 138 -1.47 -11.60 6.27
CA LEU A 138 -0.45 -12.15 5.38
C LEU A 138 0.42 -13.13 6.17
N ASP A 139 0.21 -14.42 5.98
CA ASP A 139 1.04 -15.47 6.55
C ASP A 139 2.42 -15.54 5.89
N PRO A 140 3.43 -16.19 6.50
CA PRO A 140 4.71 -16.40 5.85
C PRO A 140 4.53 -17.10 4.49
N GLY A 141 5.11 -16.52 3.45
CA GLY A 141 4.90 -16.95 2.07
C GLY A 141 3.77 -16.22 1.36
N GLU A 142 2.90 -15.49 2.06
CA GLU A 142 1.89 -14.63 1.42
C GLU A 142 2.41 -13.20 1.23
N GLY A 143 1.75 -12.47 0.35
CA GLY A 143 2.11 -11.13 -0.04
C GLY A 143 0.93 -10.32 -0.56
N TYR A 144 1.22 -9.10 -0.99
CA TYR A 144 0.25 -8.26 -1.66
C TYR A 144 0.85 -7.54 -2.86
N ILE A 145 0.01 -7.23 -3.84
CA ILE A 145 0.26 -6.20 -4.85
C ILE A 145 -0.72 -5.07 -4.63
N ALA A 146 -0.23 -3.86 -4.37
CA ALA A 146 -1.09 -2.72 -4.05
C ALA A 146 -0.60 -1.41 -4.71
N PRO A 147 -1.50 -0.52 -5.14
CA PRO A 147 -1.17 0.82 -5.62
C PRO A 147 -0.88 1.76 -4.43
N THR A 148 0.24 1.55 -3.73
CA THR A 148 0.57 2.23 -2.46
C THR A 148 0.76 3.75 -2.56
N GLU A 149 0.89 4.27 -3.78
CA GLU A 149 0.82 5.71 -4.04
C GLU A 149 -0.60 6.25 -4.05
N PHE A 150 -1.56 5.45 -4.50
CA PHE A 150 -2.95 5.85 -4.67
C PHE A 150 -3.77 5.60 -3.40
N LEU A 151 -3.50 4.50 -2.70
CA LEU A 151 -4.21 4.08 -1.50
C LEU A 151 -3.37 4.29 -0.24
N PRO A 152 -3.92 4.98 0.79
CA PRO A 152 -3.31 5.00 2.11
C PRO A 152 -3.06 3.59 2.62
N HIS A 153 -1.86 3.35 3.13
CA HIS A 153 -1.47 2.04 3.60
C HIS A 153 -0.41 2.11 4.72
N ASP A 154 -0.20 0.99 5.39
CA ASP A 154 0.99 0.70 6.20
C ASP A 154 1.10 -0.82 6.41
N GLY A 155 2.20 -1.32 6.96
CA GLY A 155 2.27 -2.67 7.48
C GLY A 155 1.99 -2.70 8.98
N SER A 156 1.54 -3.84 9.50
CA SER A 156 1.34 -4.07 10.93
C SER A 156 1.80 -5.46 11.34
N THR A 157 2.31 -5.59 12.56
CA THR A 157 2.58 -6.85 13.26
C THR A 157 1.82 -6.90 14.59
N GLU A 158 0.74 -6.11 14.71
CA GLU A 158 -0.10 -6.06 15.89
C GLU A 158 -0.56 -7.47 16.28
N ASP A 159 -0.44 -7.81 17.56
CA ASP A 159 -0.75 -9.15 18.09
C ASP A 159 0.07 -10.32 17.50
N GLN A 160 1.11 -10.03 16.70
CA GLN A 160 1.99 -11.02 16.10
C GLN A 160 3.42 -10.91 16.62
N GLN A 161 4.22 -11.93 16.32
CA GLN A 161 5.67 -11.89 16.49
C GLN A 161 6.34 -11.03 15.42
N GLU A 162 7.67 -10.89 15.48
CA GLU A 162 8.42 -10.17 14.45
C GLU A 162 8.34 -10.85 13.08
N SER A 163 8.45 -10.04 12.03
CA SER A 163 8.30 -10.50 10.65
C SER A 163 9.20 -9.68 9.72
N THR A 164 9.87 -10.37 8.81
CA THR A 164 10.63 -9.76 7.73
C THR A 164 9.79 -9.72 6.47
N ALA A 165 9.80 -8.60 5.76
CA ALA A 165 9.18 -8.49 4.44
C ALA A 165 10.16 -7.99 3.38
N ALA A 166 9.98 -8.45 2.14
CA ALA A 166 10.69 -7.96 0.97
C ALA A 166 9.74 -7.18 0.07
N PHE A 167 10.25 -6.13 -0.58
CA PHE A 167 9.44 -5.20 -1.36
C PHE A 167 10.00 -4.97 -2.75
N TRP A 168 9.11 -4.87 -3.73
CA TRP A 168 9.39 -4.48 -5.10
C TRP A 168 8.43 -3.41 -5.57
N LEU A 169 8.84 -2.61 -6.54
CA LEU A 169 8.02 -1.64 -7.24
C LEU A 169 8.02 -2.00 -8.73
N GLY A 170 6.85 -2.09 -9.34
CA GLY A 170 6.74 -2.53 -10.74
C GLY A 170 5.37 -2.26 -11.36
N ARG A 171 5.18 -2.80 -12.57
CA ARG A 171 3.89 -2.78 -13.27
C ARG A 171 3.48 -4.22 -13.56
N TRP A 172 2.39 -4.63 -12.93
CA TRP A 172 1.81 -5.95 -13.13
C TRP A 172 0.31 -5.77 -13.34
N ALA A 173 -0.18 -6.31 -14.45
CA ALA A 173 -1.61 -6.35 -14.72
C ALA A 173 -2.34 -7.07 -13.58
N CYS A 174 -3.58 -6.67 -13.32
CA CYS A 174 -4.44 -7.40 -12.38
C CYS A 174 -4.49 -8.89 -12.76
N GLY A 175 -4.31 -9.77 -11.78
CA GLY A 175 -4.30 -11.22 -11.95
C GLY A 175 -2.99 -11.81 -12.44
N ALA A 176 -1.95 -11.01 -12.73
CA ALA A 176 -0.69 -11.49 -13.29
C ALA A 176 0.04 -12.52 -12.40
N MET A 177 -0.19 -12.48 -11.08
CA MET A 177 0.43 -13.39 -10.13
C MET A 177 -0.57 -14.31 -9.42
N GLY A 178 -1.81 -14.45 -9.91
CA GLY A 178 -2.84 -15.29 -9.29
C GLY A 178 -3.24 -14.84 -7.89
N SER A 179 -4.41 -14.21 -7.75
CA SER A 179 -4.86 -13.75 -6.43
C SER A 179 -5.40 -14.91 -5.58
N LEU A 180 -5.10 -14.88 -4.28
CA LEU A 180 -5.60 -15.82 -3.27
C LEU A 180 -7.03 -15.51 -2.81
N VAL A 181 -7.59 -14.34 -3.15
CA VAL A 181 -8.91 -13.86 -2.70
C VAL A 181 -9.68 -13.22 -3.85
#